data_AF-A0A1J0R520-F1
#
_entry.id   AF-A0A1J0R520-F1
#
_cell.length_a   1.000
_cell.length_b   1.000
_cell.length_c   1.000
_cell.angle_alpha   90.00
_cell.angle_beta   90.00
_cell.angle_gamma   90.00
#
_symmetry.space_group_name_H-M   'P 1'
#
loop_
_entity.id
_entity.type
_entity.pdbx_description
1 polymer ?
#
loop_
_entity_poly.entity_id
_entity_poly.type
_entity_poly.pdbx_seq_one_letter_code
_entity_poly.pdbx_strand_id
1 'polypeptide(L)'
;MMDTTPLASCPIDKEIDLEKDTTGLETVVGNKGFNTLKTSEVKAPSTSDTKCVLFQAGGKANTKLFQKAATFLIAGGTLKVNSAGPTMTTAHGAALAAEQSTAGGKLITQAHAAIKELLSQAETAPASAAKTKVKALAADSNFSKVVVNKLKLIGMEGSGNTLEHNAKVKIKNLLADGCKNFDSKWQALIDTPIYDGKSEKIKTEKASSISSTTEIIQSVLYYQTKQQTDFLRLQKELEKTQNDCEKKPQKPE
;
A
#
# COMPACT_ATOMS: atom_id res chain seq x y z
N MET A 1 9.75 -19.66 31.69
CA MET A 1 9.01 -18.55 32.32
C MET A 1 7.57 -18.66 31.90
N MET A 2 6.64 -18.85 32.83
CA MET A 2 5.21 -18.72 32.53
C MET A 2 4.92 -17.24 32.38
N ASP A 3 4.40 -16.86 31.23
CA ASP A 3 3.89 -15.50 31.01
C ASP A 3 2.65 -15.33 31.90
N THR A 4 2.81 -14.60 33.01
CA THR A 4 1.73 -14.33 33.97
C THR A 4 1.01 -13.04 33.61
N THR A 5 0.78 -12.78 32.32
CA THR A 5 0.01 -11.60 31.90
C THR A 5 -1.39 -11.73 32.52
N PRO A 6 -1.83 -10.78 33.36
CA PRO A 6 -3.15 -10.86 33.99
C PRO A 6 -4.24 -10.92 32.92
N LEU A 7 -5.30 -11.71 33.12
CA LEU A 7 -6.48 -11.74 32.23
C LEU A 7 -7.08 -10.35 31.98
N ALA A 8 -6.82 -9.37 32.85
CA ALA A 8 -7.15 -7.95 32.66
C ALA A 8 -6.53 -7.33 31.39
N SER A 9 -5.49 -7.94 30.81
CA SER A 9 -4.86 -7.55 29.55
C SER A 9 -5.55 -8.12 28.29
N CYS A 10 -6.57 -8.97 28.44
CA CYS A 10 -7.35 -9.56 27.35
C CYS A 10 -8.86 -9.24 27.50
N PRO A 11 -9.24 -7.95 27.33
CA PRO A 11 -10.65 -7.56 27.39
C PRO A 11 -11.44 -8.21 26.26
N ILE A 12 -12.52 -8.92 26.61
CA ILE A 12 -13.38 -9.65 25.65
C ILE A 12 -14.27 -8.69 24.83
N ASP A 13 -14.48 -7.46 25.33
CA ASP A 13 -15.35 -6.43 24.72
C ASP A 13 -14.61 -5.10 24.45
N LYS A 14 -13.32 -5.14 24.13
CA LYS A 14 -12.61 -3.92 23.72
C LYS A 14 -12.96 -3.58 22.29
N GLU A 15 -13.39 -2.34 22.07
CA GLU A 15 -13.58 -1.80 20.72
C GLU A 15 -12.27 -1.85 19.94
N ILE A 16 -12.33 -2.40 18.72
CA ILE A 16 -11.15 -2.56 17.87
C ILE A 16 -10.76 -1.19 17.33
N ASP A 17 -9.55 -0.76 17.68
CA ASP A 17 -8.90 0.40 17.09
C ASP A 17 -8.08 -0.10 15.89
N LEU A 18 -8.59 0.11 14.68
CA LEU A 18 -7.95 -0.40 13.46
C LEU A 18 -6.52 0.15 13.25
N GLU A 19 -6.17 1.31 13.80
CA GLU A 19 -4.81 1.86 13.67
C GLU A 19 -3.86 1.24 14.70
N LYS A 20 -4.31 1.11 15.96
CA LYS A 20 -3.46 0.57 17.05
C LYS A 20 -3.39 -0.95 17.03
N ASP A 21 -4.50 -1.62 16.79
CA ASP A 21 -4.63 -3.07 16.94
C ASP A 21 -4.19 -3.83 15.66
N THR A 22 -3.89 -3.14 14.55
CA THR A 22 -3.29 -3.76 13.35
C THR A 22 -1.76 -3.69 13.33
N THR A 23 -1.16 -2.82 14.13
CA THR A 23 0.30 -2.69 14.21
C THR A 23 0.90 -3.96 14.81
N GLY A 24 1.79 -4.63 14.07
CA GLY A 24 2.48 -5.83 14.53
C GLY A 24 1.76 -7.16 14.21
N LEU A 25 0.64 -7.14 13.46
CA LEU A 25 -0.04 -8.36 13.00
C LEU A 25 0.89 -9.29 12.22
N GLU A 26 1.84 -8.74 11.47
CA GLU A 26 2.87 -9.46 10.72
C GLU A 26 3.83 -10.26 11.63
N THR A 27 3.97 -9.87 12.89
CA THR A 27 4.78 -10.61 13.87
C THR A 27 4.00 -11.77 14.50
N VAL A 28 2.67 -11.61 14.62
CA VAL A 28 1.76 -12.61 15.21
C VAL A 28 1.35 -13.67 14.18
N VAL A 29 1.17 -13.30 12.92
CA VAL A 29 0.77 -14.19 11.83
C VAL A 29 1.98 -14.68 11.04
N GLY A 30 2.28 -15.96 11.16
CA GLY A 30 3.32 -16.63 10.40
C GLY A 30 2.82 -17.28 9.11
N ASN A 31 3.75 -17.84 8.33
CA ASN A 31 3.43 -18.45 7.04
C ASN A 31 2.46 -19.64 7.12
N LYS A 32 2.54 -20.43 8.20
CA LYS A 32 1.79 -21.70 8.38
C LYS A 32 0.69 -21.62 9.45
N GLY A 33 0.62 -20.54 10.21
CA GLY A 33 -0.25 -20.39 11.37
C GLY A 33 0.16 -19.16 12.20
N PHE A 34 -0.14 -19.16 13.49
CA PHE A 34 0.19 -18.06 14.39
C PHE A 34 1.52 -18.31 15.11
N ASN A 35 2.42 -17.33 15.08
CA ASN A 35 3.76 -17.42 15.66
C ASN A 35 3.76 -17.48 17.19
N THR A 36 2.67 -17.07 17.84
CA THR A 36 2.54 -17.00 19.30
C THR A 36 1.91 -18.26 19.89
N LEU A 37 1.18 -19.04 19.09
CA LEU A 37 0.50 -20.27 19.53
C LEU A 37 1.46 -21.47 19.47
N LYS A 38 2.36 -21.57 20.46
CA LYS A 38 3.46 -22.56 20.49
C LYS A 38 3.48 -23.46 21.72
N THR A 39 2.56 -23.28 22.66
CA THR A 39 2.63 -23.93 23.96
C THR A 39 2.11 -25.36 23.89
N SER A 40 2.98 -26.33 24.16
CA SER A 40 2.65 -27.77 24.12
C SER A 40 1.76 -28.22 25.27
N GLU A 41 1.79 -27.52 26.40
CA GLU A 41 0.88 -27.73 27.53
C GLU A 41 0.57 -26.41 28.23
N VAL A 42 -0.70 -25.99 28.23
CA VAL A 42 -1.16 -24.76 28.88
C VAL A 42 -1.81 -25.02 30.24
N LYS A 43 -1.94 -26.28 30.65
CA LYS A 43 -2.39 -26.65 31.99
C LYS A 43 -1.36 -26.22 33.05
N ALA A 44 -1.84 -25.64 34.14
CA ALA A 44 -1.02 -25.35 35.31
C ALA A 44 -0.55 -26.65 35.99
N PRO A 45 0.69 -26.72 36.48
CA PRO A 45 1.23 -27.88 37.18
C PRO A 45 0.65 -27.97 38.59
N SER A 46 -0.59 -28.45 38.76
CA SER A 46 -1.17 -28.83 40.07
C SER A 46 -2.49 -29.59 39.91
N THR A 47 -3.04 -30.04 41.05
CA THR A 47 -4.29 -30.80 41.36
C THR A 47 -5.61 -30.17 40.84
N SER A 48 -5.57 -29.66 39.61
CA SER A 48 -6.60 -28.87 38.96
C SER A 48 -7.77 -29.71 38.43
N ASP A 49 -7.62 -31.03 38.40
CA ASP A 49 -8.67 -31.98 38.04
C ASP A 49 -9.89 -31.89 38.98
N THR A 50 -9.69 -31.55 40.24
CA THR A 50 -10.79 -31.28 41.18
C THR A 50 -11.45 -29.91 40.99
N LYS A 51 -10.81 -28.99 40.26
CA LYS A 51 -11.22 -27.58 40.15
C LYS A 51 -11.83 -27.22 38.79
N CYS A 52 -11.44 -27.89 37.72
CA CYS A 52 -12.00 -27.68 36.38
C CYS A 52 -12.15 -29.02 35.65
N VAL A 53 -13.36 -29.27 35.15
CA VAL A 53 -13.73 -30.52 34.48
C VAL A 53 -12.87 -30.80 33.23
N LEU A 54 -12.30 -29.76 32.60
CA LEU A 54 -11.40 -29.90 31.46
C LEU A 54 -10.08 -30.58 31.81
N PHE A 55 -9.70 -30.59 33.09
CA PHE A 55 -8.48 -31.25 33.57
C PHE A 55 -8.72 -32.66 34.12
N GLN A 56 -9.98 -33.13 34.14
CA GLN A 56 -10.32 -34.49 34.54
C GLN A 56 -10.11 -35.44 33.36
N ALA A 57 -9.45 -36.57 33.62
CA ALA A 57 -9.38 -37.64 32.64
C ALA A 57 -10.79 -38.21 32.37
N GLY A 58 -11.14 -38.35 31.11
CA GLY A 58 -12.38 -38.95 30.66
C GLY A 58 -12.50 -40.42 31.10
N GLY A 59 -13.74 -40.90 31.24
CA GLY A 59 -14.01 -42.29 31.63
C GLY A 59 -14.54 -42.51 33.06
N LYS A 60 -14.45 -41.50 33.95
CA LYS A 60 -14.99 -41.60 35.32
C LYS A 60 -16.49 -41.29 35.45
N ALA A 61 -17.08 -40.63 34.45
CA ALA A 61 -18.53 -40.40 34.31
C ALA A 61 -18.88 -39.99 32.87
N ASN A 62 -19.36 -40.91 32.03
CA ASN A 62 -19.47 -40.69 30.56
C ASN A 62 -20.71 -39.89 30.11
N THR A 63 -21.36 -39.15 31.01
CA THR A 63 -22.64 -38.48 30.74
C THR A 63 -22.50 -37.04 30.25
N LYS A 64 -21.34 -36.39 30.44
CA LYS A 64 -21.10 -34.98 30.06
C LYS A 64 -20.03 -34.86 28.95
N LEU A 65 -20.13 -33.81 28.13
CA LEU A 65 -19.31 -33.60 26.92
C LEU A 65 -17.79 -33.72 27.18
N PHE A 66 -17.27 -33.03 28.19
CA PHE A 66 -15.83 -33.00 28.51
C PHE A 66 -15.35 -34.17 29.37
N GLN A 67 -16.25 -35.08 29.76
CA GLN A 67 -15.93 -36.28 30.53
C GLN A 67 -15.87 -37.53 29.64
N LYS A 68 -16.24 -37.41 28.36
CA LYS A 68 -15.97 -38.42 27.32
C LYS A 68 -14.55 -38.24 26.82
N ALA A 69 -13.81 -39.33 26.65
CA ALA A 69 -12.48 -39.32 26.06
C ALA A 69 -12.56 -38.90 24.57
N ALA A 70 -12.13 -37.67 24.26
CA ALA A 70 -12.19 -37.08 22.93
C ALA A 70 -11.20 -35.91 22.81
N THR A 71 -10.97 -35.47 21.58
CA THR A 71 -10.21 -34.25 21.28
C THR A 71 -11.14 -33.17 20.77
N PHE A 72 -11.02 -31.97 21.32
CA PHE A 72 -11.83 -30.80 20.98
C PHE A 72 -10.94 -29.61 20.64
N LEU A 73 -11.42 -28.75 19.76
CA LEU A 73 -10.87 -27.41 19.58
C LEU A 73 -11.86 -26.39 20.16
N ILE A 74 -11.39 -25.56 21.07
CA ILE A 74 -12.17 -24.51 21.74
C ILE A 74 -11.50 -23.15 21.54
N ALA A 75 -12.10 -22.08 22.08
CA ALA A 75 -11.62 -20.71 21.92
C ALA A 75 -11.39 -20.32 20.45
N GLY A 76 -12.41 -20.56 19.62
CA GLY A 76 -12.35 -20.26 18.18
C GLY A 76 -11.37 -21.12 17.38
N GLY A 77 -10.82 -22.20 17.98
CA GLY A 77 -9.85 -23.09 17.34
C GLY A 77 -8.42 -22.92 17.84
N THR A 78 -8.14 -21.95 18.71
CA THR A 78 -6.79 -21.64 19.20
C THR A 78 -6.29 -22.58 20.29
N LEU A 79 -7.21 -23.28 20.97
CA LEU A 79 -6.90 -24.16 22.09
C LEU A 79 -7.42 -25.58 21.81
N LYS A 80 -6.50 -26.55 21.78
CA LYS A 80 -6.79 -27.97 21.62
C LYS A 80 -6.81 -28.65 22.97
N VAL A 81 -7.89 -29.37 23.25
CA VAL A 81 -8.11 -30.08 24.50
C VAL A 81 -8.27 -31.57 24.19
N ASN A 82 -7.46 -32.40 24.82
CA ASN A 82 -7.65 -33.85 24.82
C ASN A 82 -8.09 -34.27 26.22
N SER A 83 -9.29 -34.84 26.35
CA SER A 83 -9.82 -35.29 27.64
C SER A 83 -9.41 -36.72 28.00
N ALA A 84 -8.85 -37.52 27.07
CA ALA A 84 -8.42 -38.90 27.35
C ALA A 84 -7.16 -38.94 28.24
N GLY A 85 -6.18 -38.10 27.91
CA GLY A 85 -5.12 -37.68 28.81
C GLY A 85 -5.23 -36.15 28.87
N PRO A 86 -5.69 -35.57 30.00
CA PRO A 86 -6.11 -34.16 30.09
C PRO A 86 -4.94 -33.21 29.82
N THR A 87 -4.69 -32.98 28.53
CA THR A 87 -3.68 -32.09 27.96
C THR A 87 -4.37 -30.97 27.22
N MET A 88 -3.82 -29.77 27.33
CA MET A 88 -4.31 -28.59 26.63
C MET A 88 -3.15 -27.94 25.91
N THR A 89 -3.26 -27.69 24.62
CA THR A 89 -2.17 -27.12 23.82
C THR A 89 -2.64 -26.02 22.89
N THR A 90 -1.77 -25.03 22.66
CA THR A 90 -1.92 -24.05 21.58
C THR A 90 -0.96 -24.32 20.43
N ALA A 91 -0.01 -25.25 20.56
CA ALA A 91 1.07 -25.48 19.58
C ALA A 91 0.57 -25.89 18.19
N HIS A 92 -0.65 -26.46 18.08
CA HIS A 92 -1.28 -26.73 16.78
C HIS A 92 -1.58 -25.43 16.00
N GLY A 93 -1.76 -24.32 16.72
CA GLY A 93 -2.00 -23.00 16.15
C GLY A 93 -0.85 -22.48 15.28
N ALA A 94 0.38 -22.97 15.48
CA ALA A 94 1.53 -22.65 14.64
C ALA A 94 1.48 -23.33 13.25
N ALA A 95 0.64 -24.37 13.08
CA ALA A 95 0.50 -25.16 11.86
C ALA A 95 -0.96 -25.55 11.60
N LEU A 96 -1.78 -24.58 11.20
CA LEU A 96 -3.25 -24.72 11.12
C LEU A 96 -3.75 -25.68 10.04
N ALA A 97 -2.96 -25.92 9.00
CA ALA A 97 -3.36 -26.74 7.85
C ALA A 97 -3.81 -28.16 8.24
N ALA A 98 -3.27 -28.72 9.33
CA ALA A 98 -3.62 -30.06 9.80
C ALA A 98 -5.00 -30.14 10.49
N GLU A 99 -5.60 -29.01 10.87
CA GLU A 99 -6.78 -28.94 11.75
C GLU A 99 -8.05 -28.48 11.01
N GLN A 100 -8.00 -28.32 9.69
CA GLN A 100 -9.10 -27.77 8.87
C GLN A 100 -10.40 -28.59 8.90
N SER A 101 -10.31 -29.88 9.21
CA SER A 101 -11.47 -30.79 9.30
C SER A 101 -12.17 -30.74 10.65
N THR A 102 -11.52 -30.21 11.70
CA THR A 102 -12.05 -30.18 13.06
C THR A 102 -12.93 -28.95 13.28
N ALA A 103 -14.10 -29.13 13.91
CA ALA A 103 -14.95 -28.00 14.32
C ALA A 103 -14.17 -27.05 15.26
N GLY A 104 -14.18 -25.75 14.99
CA GLY A 104 -13.30 -24.76 15.61
C GLY A 104 -12.02 -24.48 14.81
N GLY A 105 -11.39 -25.49 14.22
CA GLY A 105 -10.19 -25.33 13.37
C GLY A 105 -10.44 -24.54 12.08
N LYS A 106 -11.65 -24.65 11.52
CA LYS A 106 -12.07 -23.88 10.34
C LYS A 106 -12.05 -22.36 10.58
N LEU A 107 -12.56 -21.90 11.73
CA LEU A 107 -12.67 -20.47 12.04
C LEU A 107 -11.29 -19.82 12.16
N ILE A 108 -10.38 -20.44 12.93
CA ILE A 108 -9.03 -19.91 13.10
C ILE A 108 -8.21 -19.97 11.79
N THR A 109 -8.47 -20.96 10.94
CA THR A 109 -7.86 -21.05 9.60
C THR A 109 -8.39 -19.96 8.67
N GLN A 110 -9.70 -19.69 8.67
CA GLN A 110 -10.30 -18.61 7.89
C GLN A 110 -9.77 -17.24 8.34
N ALA A 111 -9.69 -17.00 9.65
CA ALA A 111 -9.11 -15.77 10.20
C ALA A 111 -7.64 -15.60 9.79
N HIS A 112 -6.84 -16.66 9.87
CA HIS A 112 -5.44 -16.65 9.41
C HIS A 112 -5.32 -16.31 7.92
N ALA A 113 -6.13 -16.93 7.07
CA ALA A 113 -6.14 -16.66 5.64
C ALA A 113 -6.52 -15.21 5.32
N ALA A 114 -7.56 -14.69 5.96
CA ALA A 114 -8.01 -13.31 5.77
C ALA A 114 -6.95 -12.29 6.21
N ILE A 115 -6.28 -12.52 7.35
CA ILE A 115 -5.19 -11.64 7.80
C ILE A 115 -4.00 -11.70 6.83
N LYS A 116 -3.63 -12.88 6.34
CA LYS A 116 -2.56 -13.01 5.33
C LYS A 116 -2.90 -12.29 4.03
N GLU A 117 -4.15 -12.37 3.59
CA GLU A 117 -4.61 -11.65 2.41
C GLU A 117 -4.49 -10.13 2.63
N LEU A 118 -4.96 -9.62 3.77
CA LEU A 118 -4.86 -8.22 4.12
C LEU A 118 -3.40 -7.73 4.21
N LEU A 119 -2.52 -8.51 4.85
CA LEU A 119 -1.08 -8.21 4.91
C LEU A 119 -0.40 -8.27 3.54
N SER A 120 -0.89 -9.10 2.62
CA SER A 120 -0.37 -9.16 1.25
C SER A 120 -0.82 -7.99 0.38
N GLN A 121 -1.96 -7.37 0.71
CA GLN A 121 -2.50 -6.19 0.04
C GLN A 121 -1.95 -4.87 0.61
N ALA A 122 -1.32 -4.90 1.78
CA ALA A 122 -0.64 -3.74 2.35
C ALA A 122 0.59 -3.37 1.50
N GLU A 123 0.39 -2.56 0.45
CA GLU A 123 1.48 -1.96 -0.33
C GLU A 123 2.36 -1.13 0.64
N THR A 124 3.65 -1.44 0.71
CA THR A 124 4.69 -0.64 1.37
C THR A 124 4.58 0.82 0.94
N ALA A 125 4.18 1.72 1.84
CA ALA A 125 4.17 3.18 1.70
C ALA A 125 3.53 3.73 0.38
N PRO A 126 2.41 4.48 0.45
CA PRO A 126 1.71 5.04 -0.73
C PRO A 126 2.62 5.75 -1.75
N ALA A 127 3.69 6.41 -1.28
CA ALA A 127 4.67 7.09 -2.13
C ALA A 127 5.49 6.13 -3.02
N SER A 128 5.86 4.95 -2.51
CA SER A 128 6.63 3.96 -3.27
C SER A 128 5.76 3.24 -4.31
N ALA A 129 4.47 3.03 -3.97
CA ALA A 129 3.47 2.50 -4.89
C ALA A 129 3.21 3.44 -6.07
N ALA A 130 3.09 4.75 -5.82
CA ALA A 130 2.90 5.75 -6.87
C ALA A 130 4.09 5.79 -7.84
N LYS A 131 5.33 5.88 -7.33
CA LYS A 131 6.55 5.87 -8.16
C LYS A 131 6.64 4.60 -9.00
N THR A 132 6.36 3.44 -8.41
CA THR A 132 6.40 2.14 -9.10
C THR A 132 5.36 2.05 -10.22
N LYS A 133 4.11 2.49 -9.96
CA LYS A 133 3.05 2.54 -10.97
C LYS A 133 3.41 3.48 -12.12
N VAL A 134 3.96 4.67 -11.84
CA VAL A 134 4.39 5.61 -12.87
C VAL A 134 5.58 5.05 -13.68
N LYS A 135 6.53 4.35 -13.03
CA LYS A 135 7.64 3.67 -13.73
C LYS A 135 7.14 2.58 -14.68
N ALA A 136 6.14 1.81 -14.26
CA ALA A 136 5.51 0.79 -15.09
C ALA A 136 4.79 1.40 -16.30
N LEU A 137 4.01 2.48 -16.09
CA LEU A 137 3.34 3.21 -17.17
C LEU A 137 4.34 3.82 -18.17
N ALA A 138 5.47 4.34 -17.67
CA ALA A 138 6.52 4.91 -18.52
C ALA A 138 7.22 3.85 -19.40
N ALA A 139 7.26 2.61 -18.94
CA ALA A 139 7.80 1.47 -19.67
C ALA A 139 6.78 0.79 -20.60
N ASP A 140 5.50 1.17 -20.54
CA ASP A 140 4.46 0.60 -21.38
C ASP A 140 4.68 0.95 -22.87
N SER A 141 4.74 -0.09 -23.70
CA SER A 141 4.85 0.03 -25.16
C SER A 141 3.76 0.91 -25.80
N ASN A 142 2.58 1.02 -25.18
CA ASN A 142 1.46 1.83 -25.62
C ASN A 142 1.51 3.28 -25.11
N PHE A 143 2.42 3.63 -24.19
CA PHE A 143 2.52 4.99 -23.67
C PHE A 143 2.71 6.03 -24.78
N SER A 144 3.54 5.71 -25.79
CA SER A 144 3.73 6.54 -26.97
C SER A 144 2.43 6.81 -27.75
N LYS A 145 1.54 5.81 -27.89
CA LYS A 145 0.23 5.96 -28.55
C LYS A 145 -0.71 6.86 -27.76
N VAL A 146 -0.69 6.75 -26.42
CA VAL A 146 -1.47 7.63 -25.54
C VAL A 146 -1.02 9.09 -25.70
N VAL A 147 0.29 9.33 -25.76
CA VAL A 147 0.86 10.67 -26.03
C VAL A 147 0.39 11.20 -27.39
N VAL A 148 0.43 10.40 -28.45
CA VAL A 148 -0.06 10.79 -29.79
C VAL A 148 -1.53 11.20 -29.77
N ASN A 149 -2.38 10.44 -29.08
CA ASN A 149 -3.80 10.78 -28.97
C ASN A 149 -4.01 12.14 -28.29
N LYS A 150 -3.21 12.47 -27.27
CA LYS A 150 -3.24 13.78 -26.61
C LYS A 150 -2.71 14.90 -27.52
N LEU A 151 -1.64 14.66 -28.27
CA LEU A 151 -1.10 15.62 -29.25
C LEU A 151 -2.10 15.95 -30.36
N LYS A 152 -2.85 14.96 -30.85
CA LYS A 152 -3.93 15.17 -31.82
C LYS A 152 -5.07 16.01 -31.24
N LEU A 153 -5.45 15.77 -29.98
CA LEU A 153 -6.51 16.54 -29.32
C LEU A 153 -6.17 18.02 -29.17
N ILE A 154 -4.88 18.37 -29.07
CA ILE A 154 -4.41 19.77 -29.01
C ILE A 154 -4.10 20.34 -30.41
N GLY A 155 -4.54 19.67 -31.48
CA GLY A 155 -4.44 20.18 -32.85
C GLY A 155 -3.07 20.04 -33.50
N MET A 156 -2.18 19.17 -32.99
CA MET A 156 -0.87 18.96 -33.62
C MET A 156 -1.03 18.27 -34.97
N GLU A 157 -0.61 18.94 -36.05
CA GLU A 157 -0.66 18.42 -37.42
C GLU A 157 0.33 17.24 -37.62
N GLY A 158 -0.09 16.22 -38.36
CA GLY A 158 0.76 15.10 -38.75
C GLY A 158 0.04 13.74 -38.82
N SER A 159 0.62 12.81 -39.57
CA SER A 159 0.12 11.43 -39.62
C SER A 159 0.35 10.71 -38.28
N GLY A 160 -0.51 9.74 -37.95
CA GLY A 160 -0.38 8.94 -36.72
C GLY A 160 1.00 8.30 -36.55
N ASN A 161 1.58 7.81 -37.64
CA ASN A 161 2.89 7.14 -37.65
C ASN A 161 4.03 8.14 -37.38
N THR A 162 3.98 9.34 -37.98
CA THR A 162 4.99 10.39 -37.77
C THR A 162 4.94 10.91 -36.34
N LEU A 163 3.73 11.14 -35.80
CA LEU A 163 3.55 11.58 -34.42
C LEU A 163 3.99 10.51 -33.42
N GLU A 164 3.70 9.23 -33.69
CA GLU A 164 4.12 8.12 -32.83
C GLU A 164 5.64 7.95 -32.81
N HIS A 165 6.29 8.06 -33.97
CA HIS A 165 7.75 8.07 -34.04
C HIS A 165 8.33 9.22 -33.22
N ASN A 166 7.82 10.44 -33.40
CA ASN A 166 8.27 11.61 -32.65
C ASN A 166 8.04 11.48 -31.14
N ALA A 167 6.90 10.91 -30.73
CA ALA A 167 6.60 10.64 -29.34
C ALA A 167 7.59 9.62 -28.74
N LYS A 168 7.85 8.50 -29.46
CA LYS A 168 8.85 7.50 -29.04
C LYS A 168 10.24 8.11 -28.90
N VAL A 169 10.68 8.93 -29.85
CA VAL A 169 11.97 9.64 -29.79
C VAL A 169 12.02 10.58 -28.59
N LYS A 170 10.99 11.40 -28.34
CA LYS A 170 10.94 12.30 -27.19
C LYS A 170 10.94 11.56 -25.85
N ILE A 171 10.17 10.48 -25.73
CA ILE A 171 10.13 9.62 -24.53
C ILE A 171 11.51 9.00 -24.30
N LYS A 172 12.13 8.44 -25.34
CA LYS A 172 13.49 7.89 -25.29
C LYS A 172 14.52 8.94 -24.88
N ASN A 173 14.46 10.15 -25.42
CA ASN A 173 15.37 11.23 -25.05
C ASN A 173 15.19 11.66 -23.58
N LEU A 174 13.96 11.61 -23.06
CA LEU A 174 13.66 11.98 -21.68
C LEU A 174 14.08 10.89 -20.68
N LEU A 175 13.73 9.63 -20.97
CA LEU A 175 13.80 8.51 -20.02
C LEU A 175 14.92 7.50 -20.31
N ALA A 176 15.59 7.61 -21.46
CA ALA A 176 16.52 6.62 -22.01
C ALA A 176 15.88 5.24 -22.28
N ASP A 177 16.61 4.38 -23.00
CA ASP A 177 16.15 3.00 -23.27
C ASP A 177 15.92 2.23 -21.96
N GLY A 178 14.77 1.58 -21.86
CA GLY A 178 14.36 0.85 -20.65
C GLY A 178 14.10 1.74 -19.44
N CYS A 179 13.83 3.04 -19.65
CA CYS A 179 13.53 3.99 -18.59
C CYS A 179 14.68 4.16 -17.57
N LYS A 180 15.94 3.99 -17.99
CA LYS A 180 17.13 4.11 -17.13
C LYS A 180 17.22 5.45 -16.39
N ASN A 181 16.73 6.54 -17.00
CA ASN A 181 16.72 7.87 -16.39
C ASN A 181 15.44 8.17 -15.59
N PHE A 182 14.53 7.20 -15.44
CA PHE A 182 13.25 7.44 -14.76
C PHE A 182 13.45 7.96 -13.35
N ASP A 183 14.32 7.32 -12.56
CA ASP A 183 14.47 7.65 -11.15
C ASP A 183 15.00 9.09 -10.95
N SER A 184 15.92 9.54 -11.80
CA SER A 184 16.43 10.92 -11.76
C SER A 184 15.41 11.93 -12.27
N LYS A 185 14.63 11.61 -13.30
CA LYS A 185 13.55 12.49 -13.81
C LYS A 185 12.38 12.60 -12.84
N TRP A 186 12.02 11.50 -12.19
CA TRP A 186 11.02 11.48 -11.12
C TRP A 186 11.47 12.33 -9.93
N GLN A 187 12.74 12.18 -9.51
CA GLN A 187 13.29 12.99 -8.43
C GLN A 187 13.30 14.48 -8.81
N ALA A 188 13.72 14.83 -10.02
CA ALA A 188 13.68 16.21 -10.52
C ALA A 188 12.25 16.79 -10.55
N LEU A 189 11.25 15.99 -10.95
CA LEU A 189 9.84 16.37 -10.91
C LEU A 189 9.40 16.67 -9.47
N ILE A 190 9.68 15.75 -8.54
CA ILE A 190 9.32 15.90 -7.13
C ILE A 190 10.02 17.11 -6.50
N ASP A 191 11.28 17.35 -6.84
CA ASP A 191 12.08 18.47 -6.34
C ASP A 191 11.77 19.82 -7.02
N THR A 192 10.89 19.84 -8.03
CA THR A 192 10.59 21.06 -8.78
C THR A 192 9.96 22.11 -7.85
N PRO A 193 10.57 23.30 -7.70
CA PRO A 193 9.96 24.39 -6.96
C PRO A 193 8.67 24.83 -7.64
N ILE A 194 7.61 24.98 -6.86
CA ILE A 194 6.26 25.27 -7.33
C ILE A 194 5.70 26.49 -6.58
N TYR A 195 4.84 27.25 -7.27
CA TYR A 195 4.07 28.31 -6.63
C TYR A 195 2.75 27.74 -6.10
N ASP A 196 2.38 28.11 -4.88
CA ASP A 196 1.13 27.69 -4.21
C ASP A 196 -0.12 28.39 -4.78
N GLY A 197 0.04 29.23 -5.81
CA GLY A 197 -1.04 29.96 -6.46
C GLY A 197 -1.65 31.09 -5.61
N LYS A 198 -1.14 31.34 -4.39
CA LYS A 198 -1.69 32.34 -3.45
C LYS A 198 -0.90 33.64 -3.42
N SER A 199 0.35 33.66 -3.89
CA SER A 199 1.13 34.90 -4.04
C SER A 199 2.27 34.80 -5.06
N GLU A 200 2.77 35.94 -5.56
CA GLU A 200 3.98 36.03 -6.40
C GLU A 200 5.29 35.74 -5.61
N LYS A 201 5.21 35.58 -4.29
CA LYS A 201 6.36 35.21 -3.46
C LYS A 201 6.45 33.69 -3.40
N ILE A 202 7.62 33.14 -3.73
CA ILE A 202 7.93 31.72 -3.54
C ILE A 202 7.76 31.40 -2.06
N LYS A 203 6.64 30.75 -1.71
CA LYS A 203 6.36 30.26 -0.36
C LYS A 203 5.90 28.80 -0.45
N THR A 204 6.75 27.91 -0.96
CA THR A 204 7.27 26.69 -0.26
C THR A 204 7.74 25.57 -1.22
N GLU A 205 8.97 25.14 -0.95
CA GLU A 205 9.58 23.80 -0.94
C GLU A 205 8.95 22.66 -1.80
N LYS A 206 9.25 22.63 -3.11
CA LYS A 206 9.19 21.44 -3.99
C LYS A 206 7.79 20.85 -4.27
N ALA A 207 7.60 20.21 -5.42
CA ALA A 207 6.34 19.56 -5.82
C ALA A 207 5.88 18.48 -4.84
N SER A 208 6.79 17.80 -4.13
CA SER A 208 6.45 16.86 -3.04
C SER A 208 5.65 17.46 -1.89
N SER A 209 5.75 18.76 -1.64
CA SER A 209 5.10 19.37 -0.46
C SER A 209 3.61 19.60 -0.67
N ILE A 210 3.10 19.50 -1.90
CA ILE A 210 1.66 19.56 -2.13
C ILE A 210 1.02 18.28 -1.63
N SER A 211 0.20 18.41 -0.60
CA SER A 211 -0.54 17.31 0.02
C SER A 211 -2.02 17.26 -0.39
N SER A 212 -2.53 18.29 -1.09
CA SER A 212 -3.94 18.37 -1.49
C SER A 212 -4.13 18.49 -3.01
N THR A 213 -5.13 17.79 -3.55
CA THR A 213 -5.49 17.88 -4.98
C THR A 213 -5.87 19.31 -5.39
N THR A 214 -6.50 20.07 -4.49
CA THR A 214 -6.86 21.48 -4.73
C THR A 214 -5.63 22.35 -4.98
N GLU A 215 -4.58 22.19 -4.18
CA GLU A 215 -3.33 22.93 -4.36
C GLU A 215 -2.60 22.51 -5.65
N ILE A 216 -2.62 21.21 -6.01
CA ILE A 216 -2.08 20.75 -7.31
C ILE A 216 -2.80 21.45 -8.46
N ILE A 217 -4.13 21.50 -8.42
CA ILE A 217 -4.94 22.15 -9.47
C ILE A 217 -4.60 23.65 -9.55
N GLN A 218 -4.52 24.35 -8.41
CA GLN A 218 -4.17 25.77 -8.36
C GLN A 218 -2.78 26.05 -8.94
N SER A 219 -1.78 25.25 -8.57
CA SER A 219 -0.43 25.36 -9.12
C SER A 219 -0.40 25.12 -10.64
N VAL A 220 -1.11 24.10 -11.13
CA VAL A 220 -1.19 23.81 -12.58
C VAL A 220 -1.84 24.97 -13.33
N LEU A 221 -2.95 25.51 -12.83
CA LEU A 221 -3.65 26.65 -13.44
C LEU A 221 -2.79 27.91 -13.47
N TYR A 222 -2.03 28.18 -12.40
CA TYR A 222 -1.07 29.29 -12.36
C TYR A 222 -0.04 29.18 -13.50
N TYR A 223 0.61 28.03 -13.66
CA TYR A 223 1.62 27.85 -14.71
C TYR A 223 1.04 27.87 -16.13
N GLN A 224 -0.18 27.35 -16.32
CA GLN A 224 -0.88 27.47 -17.61
C GLN A 224 -1.14 28.93 -17.98
N THR A 225 -1.64 29.72 -17.03
CA THR A 225 -1.92 31.15 -17.23
C THR A 225 -0.63 31.94 -17.50
N LYS A 226 0.43 31.63 -16.75
CA LYS A 226 1.75 32.24 -16.94
C LYS A 226 2.32 31.94 -18.32
N GLN A 227 2.28 30.68 -18.78
CA GLN A 227 2.75 30.32 -20.12
C GLN A 227 1.99 31.03 -21.23
N GLN A 228 0.66 31.12 -21.14
CA GLN A 228 -0.15 31.87 -22.12
C GLN A 228 0.23 33.35 -22.16
N THR A 229 0.42 33.96 -20.99
CA THR A 229 0.82 35.37 -20.86
C THR A 229 2.22 35.60 -21.42
N ASP A 230 3.19 34.74 -21.08
CA ASP A 230 4.56 34.81 -21.58
C ASP A 230 4.62 34.63 -23.10
N PHE A 231 3.82 33.70 -23.66
CA PHE A 231 3.72 33.48 -25.10
C PHE A 231 3.20 34.72 -25.83
N LEU A 232 2.11 35.32 -25.35
CA LEU A 232 1.55 36.55 -25.92
C LEU A 232 2.52 37.72 -25.83
N ARG A 233 3.28 37.83 -24.74
CA ARG A 233 4.34 38.84 -24.60
C ARG A 233 5.42 38.65 -25.65
N LEU A 234 5.95 37.43 -25.78
CA LEU A 234 7.01 37.11 -26.74
C LEU A 234 6.56 37.33 -28.19
N GLN A 235 5.30 37.02 -28.51
CA GLN A 235 4.74 37.30 -29.84
C GLN A 235 4.75 38.81 -30.14
N LYS A 236 4.29 39.64 -29.18
CA LYS A 236 4.33 41.10 -29.33
C LYS A 236 5.75 41.66 -29.43
N GLU A 237 6.69 41.12 -28.65
CA GLU A 237 8.10 41.51 -28.72
C GLU A 237 8.72 41.14 -30.06
N LEU A 238 8.39 39.97 -30.60
CA LEU A 238 8.82 39.53 -31.93
C LEU A 238 8.27 40.44 -33.03
N GLU A 239 6.97 40.75 -33.02
CA GLU A 239 6.34 41.67 -33.97
C GLU A 239 6.96 43.08 -33.90
N LYS A 240 7.24 43.59 -32.70
CA LYS A 240 7.91 44.88 -32.52
C LYS A 240 9.33 44.85 -33.10
N THR A 241 10.10 43.80 -32.82
CA THR A 241 11.47 43.64 -33.32
C THR A 241 11.52 43.54 -34.85
N GLN A 242 10.55 42.87 -35.46
CA GLN A 242 10.41 42.80 -36.92
C GLN A 242 10.11 44.16 -37.53
N ASN A 243 9.14 44.89 -36.97
CA ASN A 243 8.78 46.24 -37.44
C ASN A 243 9.94 47.25 -37.29
N ASP A 244 10.74 47.15 -36.22
CA ASP A 244 11.89 48.01 -36.00
C ASP A 244 13.05 47.68 -36.95
N CYS A 245 13.17 46.42 -37.40
CA CYS A 245 14.16 46.01 -38.41
C CYS A 245 13.78 46.48 -39.82
N GLU A 246 12.49 46.45 -40.18
CA GLU A 246 12.00 46.92 -41.48
C GLU A 246 12.08 48.45 -41.66
N LYS A 247 12.11 49.20 -40.56
CA LYS A 247 12.18 50.68 -40.58
C LYS A 247 13.59 51.27 -40.57
N LYS A 248 14.66 50.48 -40.68
CA LYS A 248 16.02 51.05 -40.83
C LYS A 248 16.11 51.88 -42.11
N PRO A 249 16.46 53.19 -42.05
CA PRO A 249 16.57 54.00 -43.25
C PRO A 249 17.72 53.48 -44.11
N GLN A 250 17.46 53.30 -45.42
CA GLN A 250 18.52 53.13 -46.40
C GLN A 250 19.43 54.37 -46.31
N LYS A 251 20.74 54.14 -46.15
CA LYS A 251 21.73 55.21 -46.21
C LYS A 251 21.57 55.94 -47.56
N PRO A 252 21.49 57.28 -47.59
CA PRO A 252 21.58 58.02 -48.84
C PRO A 252 22.97 57.79 -49.44
N GLU A 253 23.01 57.48 -50.75
CA GLU A 253 24.23 57.52 -51.57
C GLU A 253 24.72 58.95 -51.82
#